data_AF-A0A962W579-F1
#
_entry.id   AF-A0A962W579-F1
#
_cell.length_a   1.000
_cell.length_b   1.000
_cell.length_c   1.000
_cell.angle_alpha   90.00
_cell.angle_beta   90.00
_cell.angle_gamma   90.00
#
_symmetry.space_group_name_H-M   'P 1'
#
loop_
_entity.id
_entity.type
_entity.pdbx_description
1 polymer ?
#
loop_
_entity_poly.entity_id
_entity_poly.type
_entity_poly.pdbx_seq_one_letter_code
_entity_poly.pdbx_strand_id
1 'polypeptide(L)'
;GLIHNIGALPILTKIDERWGYDADPALISALIDELAPEIGGRILKHWNFAESLANIPTACYDLEYDPGPFPTYADIVLVARLQNLAAKGGPQAQAGWADIPAFGKIGVEPEVVIINMEGPAEEIAEVRSMLGG
;
A
#
# COMPACT_ATOMS: atom_id res chain seq x y z
N GLY A 1 -3.45 5.13 -0.92
CA GLY A 1 -4.18 4.78 0.31
C GLY A 1 -5.26 3.76 0.01
N LEU A 2 -6.53 4.14 -0.04
CA LEU A 2 -7.64 3.18 -0.15
C LEU A 2 -7.84 2.63 -1.57
N ILE A 3 -7.68 3.47 -2.59
CA ILE A 3 -7.97 3.11 -3.99
C ILE A 3 -6.83 2.39 -4.71
N HIS A 4 -5.64 2.30 -4.09
CA HIS A 4 -4.44 1.81 -4.78
C HIS A 4 -4.56 0.35 -5.25
N ASN A 5 -5.39 -0.45 -4.58
CA ASN A 5 -5.62 -1.85 -4.90
C ASN A 5 -7.09 -2.13 -5.28
N ILE A 6 -7.81 -1.12 -5.80
CA ILE A 6 -9.24 -1.26 -6.13
C ILE A 6 -9.51 -2.35 -7.17
N GLY A 7 -8.53 -2.64 -8.04
CA GLY A 7 -8.62 -3.70 -9.04
C GLY A 7 -8.67 -5.12 -8.47
N ALA A 8 -8.32 -5.31 -7.20
CA ALA A 8 -8.43 -6.62 -6.55
C ALA A 8 -9.90 -7.06 -6.38
N LEU A 9 -10.82 -6.12 -6.18
CA LEU A 9 -12.24 -6.43 -5.95
C LEU A 9 -12.88 -7.23 -7.10
N PRO A 10 -12.85 -6.79 -8.37
CA PRO A 10 -13.44 -7.57 -9.46
C PRO A 10 -12.74 -8.91 -9.70
N ILE A 11 -11.43 -9.01 -9.42
CA ILE A 11 -10.70 -10.29 -9.50
C ILE A 11 -11.26 -11.26 -8.46
N LEU A 12 -11.36 -10.83 -7.21
CA LEU A 12 -11.91 -11.62 -6.11
C LEU A 12 -13.37 -12.02 -6.39
N THR A 13 -14.20 -11.11 -6.91
CA THR A 13 -15.58 -11.43 -7.31
C THR A 13 -15.61 -12.53 -8.37
N LYS A 14 -14.74 -12.48 -9.39
CA LYS A 14 -14.73 -13.50 -10.45
C LYS A 14 -14.18 -14.85 -9.99
N ILE A 15 -13.26 -14.84 -9.04
CA ILE A 15 -12.74 -16.06 -8.40
C ILE A 15 -13.84 -16.70 -7.54
N ASP A 16 -14.51 -15.92 -6.71
CA ASP A 16 -15.60 -16.38 -5.84
C ASP A 16 -16.75 -16.98 -6.67
N GLU A 17 -17.15 -16.33 -7.77
CA GLU A 17 -18.17 -16.84 -8.69
C GLU A 17 -17.82 -18.19 -9.34
N ARG A 18 -16.53 -18.50 -9.55
CA ARG A 18 -16.09 -19.69 -10.30
C ARG A 18 -15.60 -20.83 -9.42
N TRP A 19 -14.88 -20.51 -8.36
CA TRP A 19 -14.17 -21.46 -7.51
C TRP A 19 -14.58 -21.36 -6.04
N GLY A 20 -15.17 -20.25 -5.60
CA GLY A 20 -15.61 -20.06 -4.22
C GLY A 20 -14.50 -20.39 -3.21
N TYR A 21 -14.84 -21.21 -2.21
CA TYR A 21 -13.91 -21.65 -1.16
C TYR A 21 -12.82 -22.62 -1.63
N ASP A 22 -12.95 -23.21 -2.81
CA ASP A 22 -11.95 -24.16 -3.36
C ASP A 22 -10.76 -23.44 -4.03
N ALA A 23 -10.79 -22.11 -4.10
CA ALA A 23 -9.75 -21.31 -4.71
C ALA A 23 -8.44 -21.35 -3.90
N ASP A 24 -7.32 -21.63 -4.56
CA ASP A 24 -5.99 -21.63 -3.95
C ASP A 24 -5.57 -20.20 -3.55
N PRO A 25 -5.35 -19.91 -2.25
CA PRO A 25 -4.95 -18.58 -1.79
C PRO A 25 -3.66 -18.05 -2.44
N ALA A 26 -2.72 -18.94 -2.77
CA ALA A 26 -1.47 -18.54 -3.42
C ALA A 26 -1.72 -18.05 -4.86
N LEU A 27 -2.57 -18.77 -5.60
CA LEU A 27 -3.00 -18.37 -6.94
C LEU A 27 -3.80 -17.05 -6.91
N ILE A 28 -4.68 -16.86 -5.92
CA ILE A 28 -5.43 -15.61 -5.74
C ILE A 28 -4.46 -14.43 -5.57
N SER A 29 -3.47 -14.58 -4.68
CA SER A 29 -2.48 -13.53 -4.44
C SER A 29 -1.72 -13.18 -5.72
N ALA A 30 -1.24 -14.20 -6.46
CA ALA A 30 -0.51 -14.00 -7.71
C ALA A 30 -1.34 -13.26 -8.76
N LEU A 31 -2.62 -13.63 -8.92
CA LEU A 31 -3.53 -12.96 -9.85
C LEU A 31 -3.82 -11.50 -9.45
N ILE A 32 -3.96 -11.23 -8.15
CA ILE A 32 -4.13 -9.86 -7.65
C ILE A 32 -2.88 -9.04 -7.95
N ASP A 33 -1.69 -9.55 -7.62
CA ASP A 33 -0.44 -8.84 -7.84
C ASP A 33 -0.19 -8.52 -9.32
N GLU A 34 -0.58 -9.43 -10.22
CA GLU A 34 -0.42 -9.26 -11.67
C GLU A 34 -1.48 -8.34 -12.29
N LEU A 35 -2.76 -8.53 -11.95
CA LEU A 35 -3.87 -7.94 -12.72
C LEU A 35 -4.50 -6.72 -12.05
N ALA A 36 -4.45 -6.62 -10.72
CA ALA A 36 -5.12 -5.53 -10.00
C ALA A 36 -4.60 -4.14 -10.37
N PRO A 37 -3.30 -3.91 -10.66
CA PRO A 37 -2.81 -2.59 -11.07
C PRO A 37 -3.52 -2.05 -12.31
N GLU A 38 -3.51 -2.82 -13.40
CA GLU A 38 -4.11 -2.44 -14.69
C GLU A 38 -5.64 -2.29 -14.59
N ILE A 39 -6.30 -3.24 -13.93
CA ILE A 39 -7.75 -3.20 -13.74
C ILE A 39 -8.14 -1.99 -12.89
N GLY A 40 -7.39 -1.72 -11.82
CA GLY A 40 -7.63 -0.60 -10.92
C GLY A 40 -7.50 0.75 -11.65
N GLY A 41 -6.45 0.91 -12.47
CA GLY A 41 -6.28 2.11 -13.29
C GLY A 41 -7.44 2.33 -14.25
N ARG A 42 -7.92 1.26 -14.91
CA ARG A 42 -9.09 1.33 -15.81
C ARG A 42 -10.38 1.70 -15.08
N ILE A 43 -10.62 1.15 -13.89
CA ILE A 43 -11.79 1.49 -13.06
C ILE A 43 -11.78 2.98 -12.71
N LEU A 44 -10.66 3.49 -12.19
CA LEU A 44 -10.57 4.89 -11.78
C LEU A 44 -10.72 5.85 -12.96
N LYS A 45 -10.15 5.53 -14.12
CA LYS A 45 -10.36 6.28 -15.37
C LYS A 45 -11.82 6.27 -15.79
N HIS A 46 -12.48 5.11 -15.72
CA HIS A 46 -13.91 5.00 -16.04
C HIS A 46 -14.80 5.80 -15.08
N TRP A 47 -14.40 5.94 -13.82
CA TRP A 47 -15.08 6.78 -12.83
C TRP A 47 -14.71 8.27 -12.92
N ASN A 48 -13.96 8.68 -13.95
CA ASN A 48 -13.49 10.06 -14.16
C ASN A 48 -12.70 10.64 -12.97
N PHE A 49 -11.93 9.82 -12.26
CA PHE A 49 -10.97 10.35 -11.29
C PHE A 49 -9.88 11.17 -12.02
N ALA A 50 -9.35 12.18 -11.34
CA ALA A 50 -8.21 12.94 -11.86
C ALA A 50 -7.02 12.00 -12.14
N GLU A 51 -6.22 12.30 -13.19
CA GLU A 51 -5.11 11.42 -13.60
C GLU A 51 -4.10 11.19 -12.47
N SER A 52 -3.89 12.19 -11.61
CA SER A 52 -3.03 12.10 -10.41
C SER A 52 -3.48 11.07 -9.38
N LEU A 53 -4.73 10.58 -9.47
CA LEU A 53 -5.27 9.49 -8.67
C LEU A 53 -5.45 8.21 -9.51
N ALA A 54 -5.88 8.36 -10.75
CA ALA A 54 -6.18 7.23 -11.64
C ALA A 54 -4.92 6.46 -12.06
N ASN A 55 -3.74 7.09 -12.01
CA ASN A 55 -2.45 6.44 -12.25
C ASN A 55 -1.90 5.68 -11.04
N ILE A 56 -2.42 5.91 -9.83
CA ILE A 56 -1.87 5.33 -8.59
C ILE A 56 -1.82 3.80 -8.64
N PRO A 57 -2.86 3.07 -9.09
CA PRO A 57 -2.86 1.60 -9.05
C PRO A 57 -1.72 0.97 -9.83
N THR A 58 -1.27 1.58 -10.92
CA THR A 58 -0.12 1.10 -11.71
C THR A 58 1.20 1.67 -11.19
N ALA A 59 1.27 2.98 -10.96
CA ALA A 59 2.49 3.67 -10.59
C ALA A 59 3.07 3.20 -9.23
N CYS A 60 2.24 2.76 -8.28
CA CYS A 60 2.74 2.28 -6.98
C CYS A 60 3.38 0.88 -7.00
N TYR A 61 3.39 0.22 -8.16
CA TYR A 61 4.10 -1.05 -8.40
C TYR A 61 5.35 -0.88 -9.29
N ASP A 62 5.52 0.29 -9.90
CA ASP A 62 6.67 0.63 -10.74
C ASP A 62 7.75 1.33 -9.89
N LEU A 63 8.87 0.64 -9.65
CA LEU A 63 9.98 1.17 -8.84
C LEU A 63 10.75 2.28 -9.56
N GLU A 64 10.65 2.34 -10.89
CA GLU A 64 11.32 3.34 -11.73
C GLU A 64 10.40 4.54 -12.03
N TYR A 65 9.20 4.57 -11.42
CA TYR A 65 8.22 5.62 -11.65
C TYR A 65 8.80 7.01 -11.35
N ASP A 66 8.92 7.82 -12.41
CA ASP A 66 9.39 9.19 -12.31
C ASP A 66 8.60 10.18 -13.22
N PRO A 67 7.53 10.79 -12.70
CA PRO A 67 6.72 11.76 -13.44
C PRO A 67 7.35 13.16 -13.47
N GLY A 68 8.48 13.38 -12.80
CA GLY A 68 9.17 14.66 -12.71
C GLY A 68 9.68 14.98 -11.31
N PRO A 69 10.26 16.18 -11.10
CA PRO A 69 11.06 16.50 -9.92
C PRO A 69 10.25 16.72 -8.64
N PHE A 70 8.93 16.88 -8.73
CA PHE A 70 8.05 17.13 -7.57
C PHE A 70 7.29 15.86 -7.17
N PRO A 71 7.11 15.61 -5.86
CA PRO A 71 6.40 14.42 -5.40
C PRO A 71 4.93 14.42 -5.82
N THR A 72 4.45 13.26 -6.27
CA THR A 72 3.05 13.01 -6.63
C THR A 72 2.37 12.09 -5.60
N TYR A 73 1.04 11.96 -5.67
CA TYR A 73 0.33 11.01 -4.82
C TYR A 73 0.76 9.56 -5.05
N ALA A 74 1.14 9.22 -6.28
CA ALA A 74 1.67 7.90 -6.60
C ALA A 74 3.00 7.63 -5.89
N ASP A 75 3.91 8.60 -5.83
CA ASP A 75 5.18 8.47 -5.09
C ASP A 75 4.91 8.15 -3.61
N ILE A 76 3.96 8.85 -2.99
CA ILE A 76 3.60 8.65 -1.57
C ILE A 76 3.07 7.23 -1.34
N VAL A 77 2.20 6.75 -2.23
CA VAL A 77 1.63 5.41 -2.11
C VAL A 77 2.68 4.33 -2.39
N LEU A 78 3.60 4.56 -3.34
CA LEU A 78 4.72 3.66 -3.62
C LEU A 78 5.60 3.49 -2.37
N VAL A 79 6.07 4.58 -1.77
CA VAL A 79 6.91 4.54 -0.57
C VAL A 79 6.18 3.85 0.58
N ALA A 80 4.92 4.21 0.84
CA ALA A 80 4.13 3.58 1.91
C ALA A 80 3.94 2.07 1.68
N ARG A 81 3.76 1.64 0.42
CA ARG A 81 3.64 0.22 0.07
C ARG A 81 4.95 -0.53 0.33
N LEU A 82 6.08 0.03 -0.08
CA LEU A 82 7.41 -0.56 0.14
C LEU A 82 7.75 -0.67 1.64
N GLN A 83 7.47 0.37 2.41
CA GLN A 83 7.64 0.35 3.87
C GLN A 83 6.74 -0.71 4.54
N ASN A 84 5.49 -0.87 4.09
CA ASN A 84 4.59 -1.92 4.59
C ASN A 84 5.10 -3.33 4.30
N LEU A 85 5.66 -3.55 3.10
CA LEU A 85 6.26 -4.83 2.71
C LEU A 85 7.48 -5.17 3.56
N ALA A 86 8.36 -4.19 3.82
CA ALA A 86 9.51 -4.39 4.70
C ALA A 86 9.09 -4.70 6.14
N ALA A 87 8.08 -4.01 6.68
CA ALA A 87 7.58 -4.26 8.02
C ALA A 87 7.01 -5.69 8.21
N LYS A 88 6.54 -6.32 7.12
CA LYS A 88 6.00 -7.69 7.12
C LYS A 88 7.07 -8.80 6.99
N GLY A 89 8.36 -8.45 6.99
CA GLY A 89 9.46 -9.42 7.06
C GLY A 89 9.85 -10.06 5.72
N GLY A 90 9.52 -9.44 4.59
CA GLY A 90 10.04 -9.87 3.30
C GLY A 90 11.53 -9.51 3.13
N PRO A 91 12.36 -10.38 2.53
CA PRO A 91 13.72 -10.04 2.14
C PRO A 91 13.69 -9.15 0.89
N GLN A 92 13.20 -7.92 1.04
CA GLN A 92 13.47 -6.86 0.08
C GLN A 92 14.45 -5.92 0.75
N ALA A 93 15.70 -6.10 0.34
CA ALA A 93 16.82 -5.34 0.79
C ALA A 93 16.48 -3.85 0.72
N GLN A 94 16.56 -3.16 1.86
CA GLN A 94 16.66 -1.70 1.88
C GLN A 94 17.81 -1.21 0.97
N ALA A 95 18.77 -2.08 0.65
CA ALA A 95 19.76 -1.90 -0.40
C ALA A 95 19.07 -1.85 -1.78
N GLY A 96 18.71 -0.64 -2.19
CA GLY A 96 18.07 -0.35 -3.48
C GLY A 96 16.98 0.72 -3.36
N TRP A 97 16.47 1.01 -2.16
CA TRP A 97 15.48 2.07 -1.97
C TRP A 97 16.05 3.47 -2.15
N ALA A 98 17.35 3.64 -1.92
CA ALA A 98 18.07 4.89 -2.18
C ALA A 98 18.04 5.25 -3.69
N ASP A 99 17.94 4.26 -4.57
CA ASP A 99 17.92 4.47 -6.03
C ASP A 99 16.49 4.68 -6.57
N ILE A 100 15.45 4.47 -5.74
CA ILE A 100 14.06 4.69 -6.13
C ILE A 100 13.74 6.20 -6.07
N PRO A 101 13.35 6.84 -7.19
CA PRO A 101 13.12 8.29 -7.26
C PRO A 101 12.13 8.80 -6.21
N ALA A 102 11.11 8.02 -5.88
CA ALA A 102 10.06 8.38 -4.93
C ALA A 102 10.60 8.67 -3.52
N PHE A 103 11.60 7.94 -3.03
CA PHE A 103 12.20 8.21 -1.71
C PHE A 103 12.91 9.58 -1.68
N GLY A 104 13.68 9.88 -2.73
CA GLY A 104 14.34 11.18 -2.88
C GLY A 104 13.35 12.34 -2.98
N LYS A 105 12.24 12.17 -3.70
CA LYS A 105 11.21 13.21 -3.89
C LYS A 105 10.44 13.55 -2.62
N ILE A 106 10.16 12.56 -1.76
CA ILE A 106 9.38 12.76 -0.54
C ILE A 106 10.28 13.20 0.63
N GLY A 107 11.59 12.97 0.53
CA GLY A 107 12.55 13.34 1.58
C GLY A 107 12.43 12.48 2.83
N VAL A 108 11.98 11.23 2.66
CA VAL A 108 11.89 10.24 3.74
C VAL A 108 13.09 9.32 3.61
N GLU A 109 13.85 9.16 4.69
CA GLU A 109 14.94 8.18 4.72
C GLU A 109 14.36 6.76 4.54
N PRO A 110 15.06 5.85 3.84
CA PRO A 110 14.59 4.46 3.64
C PRO A 110 14.38 3.67 4.95
N GLU A 111 14.82 4.22 6.08
CA GLU A 111 14.72 3.61 7.39
C GLU A 111 13.26 3.66 7.90
N VAL A 112 12.67 2.48 8.10
CA VAL A 112 11.31 2.35 8.61
C VAL A 112 11.35 2.52 10.13
N VAL A 113 11.03 3.72 10.61
CA VAL A 113 10.74 3.92 12.04
C VAL A 113 9.33 3.37 12.31
N ILE A 114 9.25 2.14 12.81
CA ILE A 114 8.00 1.61 13.34
C ILE A 114 7.71 2.32 14.66
N ILE A 115 6.92 3.39 14.60
CA ILE A 115 6.35 3.98 15.81
C ILE A 115 5.20 3.07 16.23
N ASN A 116 5.46 2.16 17.17
CA ASN A 116 4.39 1.53 17.93
C ASN A 116 3.64 2.65 18.65
N MET A 117 2.50 3.08 18.10
CA MET A 117 1.49 3.82 18.86
C MET A 117 0.80 2.82 19.80
N GLU A 118 1.57 2.31 20.75
CA GLU A 118 1.02 1.74 21.96
C GLU A 118 0.48 2.94 22.73
N GLY A 119 -0.79 3.29 22.46
CA GLY A 119 -1.50 4.24 23.31
C GLY A 119 -1.40 3.73 24.75
N PRO A 120 -1.19 4.62 25.75
CA PRO A 120 -0.86 4.23 27.10
C PRO A 120 -2.12 3.69 27.79
N ALA A 121 -2.54 2.49 27.40
CA ALA A 121 -3.58 1.74 28.08
C ALA A 121 -3.20 1.55 29.56
N GLU A 122 -1.90 1.52 29.85
CA GLU A 122 -1.35 1.49 31.21
C GLU A 122 -1.55 2.82 31.98
N GLU A 123 -1.35 4.00 31.38
CA GLU A 123 -1.61 5.28 32.08
C GLU A 123 -3.11 5.51 32.36
N ILE A 124 -4.01 5.09 31.46
CA ILE A 124 -5.46 5.22 31.67
C ILE A 124 -5.92 4.31 32.82
N ALA A 125 -5.28 3.15 33.00
CA ALA A 125 -5.57 2.23 34.10
C ALA A 125 -5.09 2.80 35.46
N GLU A 126 -3.89 3.38 35.53
CA GLU A 126 -3.38 3.99 36.76
C GLU A 126 -4.18 5.24 37.18
N VAL A 127 -4.52 6.13 36.23
CA VAL A 127 -5.30 7.34 36.54
C VAL A 127 -6.71 6.99 37.02
N ARG A 128 -7.33 5.92 36.49
CA ARG A 128 -8.62 5.43 36.99
C ARG A 128 -8.53 4.83 38.39
N SER A 129 -7.41 4.21 38.75
CA SER A 129 -7.17 3.71 40.11
C SER A 129 -6.96 4.83 41.13
N MET A 130 -6.41 5.98 40.71
CA MET A 130 -6.18 7.13 41.59
C MET A 130 -7.43 8.00 41.83
N LEU A 131 -8.40 7.98 40.91
CA LEU A 131 -9.60 8.82 40.97
C LEU A 131 -10.87 8.07 41.42
N GLY A 132 -10.75 6.77 41.70
CA GLY A 132 -11.86 5.88 42.11
C GLY A 132 -11.84 5.46 43.59
N GLY A 133 -11.02 6.11 44.43
CA GLY A 133 -10.97 5.91 45.89
C GLY A 133 -11.65 7.03 46.66
#